data_AF-A0A248JV36-F1
#
_entry.id   AF-A0A248JV36-F1
#
_cell.length_a   1.000
_cell.length_b   1.000
_cell.length_c   1.000
_cell.angle_alpha   90.00
_cell.angle_beta   90.00
_cell.angle_gamma   90.00
#
_symmetry.space_group_name_H-M   'P 1'
#
loop_
_entity.id
_entity.type
_entity.pdbx_description
1 polymer ?
#
loop_
_entity_poly.entity_id
_entity_poly.type
_entity_poly.pdbx_seq_one_letter_code
_entity_poly.pdbx_strand_id
1 'polypeptide(L)'
;MTVSMSAFHGRPELKQRLLDSIDALINQGHITGKRNAKSLTGLLSIDSEEFSDVYGLPPSLVLLLDVMPAYAGSAAAIAAWRDLVVAIEPGADLTLPLYGFLLMMLVPPRDDIDPSDITGRLSKLHQRLSAGEVVARAEWASLRNELVALSEEKFAPGDRRKLQYSVWEAAAWPLSSSPSILVQMFRSWGILSELVPDPEWSDADEARKDQVLNEIWQEQAPARTAGERPNYPALFSAREPDLAGRFEAHLFRANAGATARWIEAVNYLAMLFTRQGVTDQV
;
A
#
# COMPACT_ATOMS: atom_id res chain seq x y z
N MET A 1 11.12 -19.18 -20.62
CA MET A 1 10.90 -18.03 -21.52
C MET A 1 9.95 -17.10 -20.81
N THR A 2 10.46 -16.02 -20.21
CA THR A 2 9.63 -14.92 -19.73
C THR A 2 9.16 -14.16 -20.96
N VAL A 3 7.84 -14.19 -21.22
CA VAL A 3 7.24 -13.30 -22.22
C VAL A 3 7.47 -11.88 -21.70
N SER A 4 8.28 -11.09 -22.40
CA SER A 4 8.43 -9.67 -22.08
C SER A 4 7.06 -9.02 -22.33
N MET A 5 6.35 -8.69 -21.24
CA MET A 5 5.13 -7.91 -21.32
C MET A 5 5.53 -6.46 -21.55
N SER A 6 5.39 -6.04 -22.79
CA SER A 6 5.62 -4.67 -23.22
C SER A 6 4.43 -3.80 -22.81
N ALA A 7 4.66 -2.78 -22.00
CA ALA A 7 3.61 -1.91 -21.46
C ALA A 7 2.70 -1.37 -22.56
N PHE A 8 1.37 -1.43 -22.36
CA PHE A 8 0.39 -0.99 -23.35
C PHE A 8 0.52 -1.68 -24.71
N HIS A 9 1.18 -2.84 -24.78
CA HIS A 9 1.51 -3.52 -26.04
C HIS A 9 2.29 -2.63 -27.03
N GLY A 10 3.00 -1.61 -26.53
CA GLY A 10 3.65 -0.59 -27.37
C GLY A 10 2.69 0.42 -28.01
N ARG A 11 1.41 0.45 -27.61
CA ARG A 11 0.35 1.25 -28.23
C ARG A 11 -0.02 2.47 -27.40
N PRO A 12 0.39 3.69 -27.82
CA PRO A 12 0.08 4.92 -27.08
C PRO A 12 -1.42 5.17 -26.90
N GLU A 13 -2.26 4.70 -27.83
CA GLU A 13 -3.71 4.84 -27.76
C GLU A 13 -4.33 4.05 -26.60
N LEU A 14 -3.75 2.91 -26.21
CA LEU A 14 -4.23 2.14 -25.06
C LEU A 14 -3.91 2.85 -23.74
N LYS A 15 -2.73 3.45 -23.64
CA LYS A 15 -2.36 4.33 -22.52
C LYS A 15 -3.32 5.50 -22.43
N GLN A 16 -3.59 6.19 -23.54
CA GLN A 16 -4.49 7.33 -23.57
C GLN A 16 -5.91 6.93 -23.14
N ARG A 17 -6.42 5.80 -23.63
CA ARG A 17 -7.75 5.28 -23.23
C ARG A 17 -7.85 5.03 -21.73
N LEU A 18 -6.79 4.48 -21.13
CA LEU A 18 -6.76 4.26 -19.68
C LEU A 18 -6.76 5.59 -18.92
N LEU A 19 -5.93 6.55 -19.33
CA LEU A 19 -5.86 7.88 -18.73
C LEU A 19 -7.21 8.62 -18.84
N ASP A 20 -7.86 8.58 -20.00
CA ASP A 20 -9.18 9.18 -20.20
C ASP A 20 -10.23 8.58 -19.26
N SER A 21 -10.18 7.26 -19.06
CA SER A 21 -11.07 6.55 -18.14
C SER A 21 -10.81 6.93 -16.68
N ILE A 22 -9.54 7.02 -16.29
CA ILE A 22 -9.12 7.46 -14.95
C ILE A 22 -9.58 8.90 -14.70
N ASP A 23 -9.32 9.82 -15.64
CA ASP A 23 -9.67 11.22 -15.51
C ASP A 23 -11.19 11.39 -15.43
N ALA A 24 -11.97 10.62 -16.20
CA ALA A 24 -13.42 10.58 -16.09
C ALA A 24 -13.90 10.12 -14.70
N LEU A 25 -13.31 9.06 -14.15
CA LEU A 25 -13.66 8.54 -12.82
C LEU A 25 -13.29 9.52 -11.68
N ILE A 26 -12.16 10.24 -11.82
CA ILE A 26 -11.78 11.31 -10.89
C ILE A 26 -12.79 12.45 -10.97
N ASN A 27 -13.10 12.94 -12.18
CA ASN A 27 -14.02 14.06 -12.40
C ASN A 27 -15.46 13.76 -11.94
N GLN A 28 -15.88 12.49 -12.03
CA GLN A 28 -17.18 12.02 -11.52
C GLN A 28 -17.20 11.80 -10.01
N GLY A 29 -16.06 11.95 -9.32
CA GLY A 29 -15.95 11.73 -7.87
C GLY A 29 -16.06 10.27 -7.46
N HIS A 30 -15.75 9.33 -8.35
CA HIS A 30 -15.71 7.90 -8.03
C HIS A 30 -14.40 7.51 -7.33
N ILE A 31 -13.29 8.14 -7.72
CA ILE A 31 -12.00 7.98 -7.05
C ILE A 31 -11.84 9.11 -6.03
N THR A 32 -11.99 8.77 -4.75
CA THR A 32 -12.09 9.77 -3.66
C THR A 32 -10.99 9.67 -2.61
N GLY A 33 -10.03 8.77 -2.76
CA GLY A 33 -8.96 8.59 -1.77
C GLY A 33 -9.38 7.83 -0.51
N LYS A 34 -10.59 7.26 -0.48
CA LYS A 34 -11.15 6.58 0.69
C LYS A 34 -10.94 5.06 0.62
N ARG A 35 -10.59 4.44 1.76
CA ARG A 35 -10.32 2.99 1.86
C ARG A 35 -11.51 2.09 1.47
N ASN A 36 -12.73 2.62 1.52
CA ASN A 36 -13.96 1.91 1.14
C ASN A 36 -14.46 2.26 -0.28
N ALA A 37 -13.69 3.03 -1.05
CA ALA A 37 -14.01 3.30 -2.45
C ALA A 37 -13.98 2.00 -3.27
N LYS A 38 -14.75 1.97 -4.35
CA LYS A 38 -14.67 0.89 -5.33
C LYS A 38 -13.26 0.87 -5.94
N SER A 39 -12.77 -0.32 -6.22
CA SER A 39 -11.48 -0.51 -6.90
C SER A 39 -11.58 -0.05 -8.37
N LEU A 40 -10.44 0.24 -9.00
CA LEU A 40 -10.40 0.70 -10.40
C LEU A 40 -11.05 -0.33 -11.34
N THR A 41 -10.67 -1.59 -11.21
CA THR A 41 -11.24 -2.74 -11.94
C THR A 41 -12.76 -2.83 -11.74
N GLY A 42 -13.23 -2.70 -10.51
CA GLY A 42 -14.67 -2.67 -10.20
C GLY A 42 -15.40 -1.44 -10.75
N LEU A 43 -14.73 -0.30 -10.90
CA LEU A 43 -15.30 0.90 -11.54
C LEU A 43 -15.38 0.77 -13.06
N LEU A 44 -14.37 0.13 -13.67
CA LEU A 44 -14.32 -0.15 -15.10
C LEU A 44 -15.12 -1.40 -15.51
N SER A 45 -15.65 -2.15 -14.54
CA SER A 45 -16.39 -3.40 -14.77
C SER A 45 -15.60 -4.45 -15.55
N ILE A 46 -14.30 -4.53 -15.29
CA ILE A 46 -13.38 -5.53 -15.85
C ILE A 46 -12.62 -6.18 -14.69
N ASP A 47 -12.28 -7.46 -14.80
CA ASP A 47 -11.44 -8.11 -13.79
C ASP A 47 -9.94 -7.80 -14.00
N SER A 48 -9.09 -8.23 -13.07
CA SER A 48 -7.65 -7.93 -13.12
C SER A 48 -6.91 -8.64 -14.26
N GLU A 49 -7.38 -9.82 -14.68
CA GLU A 49 -6.78 -10.58 -15.77
C GLU A 49 -7.12 -9.92 -17.10
N GLU A 50 -8.39 -9.59 -17.31
CA GLU A 50 -8.86 -8.82 -18.46
C GLU A 50 -8.16 -7.44 -18.53
N PHE A 51 -8.02 -6.74 -17.40
CA PHE A 51 -7.30 -5.47 -17.36
C PHE A 51 -5.84 -5.65 -17.82
N SER A 52 -5.14 -6.66 -17.28
CA SER A 52 -3.77 -7.01 -17.65
C SER A 52 -3.64 -7.26 -19.15
N ASP A 53 -4.54 -8.07 -19.72
CA ASP A 53 -4.55 -8.43 -21.14
C ASP A 53 -4.86 -7.23 -22.05
N VAL A 54 -5.86 -6.43 -21.68
CA VAL A 54 -6.28 -5.26 -22.46
C VAL A 54 -5.18 -4.20 -22.53
N TYR A 55 -4.52 -3.91 -21.40
CA TYR A 55 -3.56 -2.82 -21.29
C TYR A 55 -2.09 -3.29 -21.32
N GLY A 56 -1.82 -4.59 -21.47
CA GLY A 56 -0.45 -5.11 -21.53
C GLY A 56 0.37 -4.75 -20.30
N LEU A 57 -0.26 -4.72 -19.11
CA LEU A 57 0.41 -4.39 -17.85
C LEU A 57 0.59 -5.66 -17.02
N PRO A 58 1.74 -5.84 -16.34
CA PRO A 58 1.94 -7.00 -15.47
C PRO A 58 0.84 -7.10 -14.40
N PRO A 59 0.35 -8.31 -14.08
CA PRO A 59 -0.73 -8.47 -13.10
C PRO A 59 -0.44 -7.83 -11.74
N SER A 60 0.83 -7.81 -11.31
CA SER A 60 1.24 -7.15 -10.06
C SER A 60 1.05 -5.64 -10.10
N LEU A 61 1.28 -4.99 -11.26
CA LEU A 61 1.04 -3.57 -11.44
C LEU A 61 -0.45 -3.27 -11.52
N VAL A 62 -1.24 -4.10 -12.21
CA VAL A 62 -2.71 -3.95 -12.26
C VAL A 62 -3.30 -3.95 -10.86
N LEU A 63 -2.94 -4.94 -10.04
CA LEU A 63 -3.42 -5.05 -8.67
C LEU A 63 -2.95 -3.86 -7.81
N LEU A 64 -1.74 -3.34 -8.04
CA LEU A 64 -1.23 -2.19 -7.32
C LEU A 64 -1.99 -0.90 -7.70
N LEU A 65 -2.19 -0.65 -9.00
CA LEU A 65 -2.99 0.47 -9.50
C LEU A 65 -4.44 0.42 -9.03
N ASP A 66 -4.99 -0.78 -8.85
CA ASP A 66 -6.34 -1.01 -8.35
C ASP A 66 -6.50 -0.62 -6.87
N VAL A 67 -5.45 -0.82 -6.08
CA VAL A 67 -5.48 -0.61 -4.62
C VAL A 67 -4.99 0.77 -4.21
N MET A 68 -3.99 1.33 -4.89
CA MET A 68 -3.37 2.61 -4.53
C MET A 68 -4.36 3.75 -4.28
N PRO A 69 -5.40 3.97 -5.11
CA PRO A 69 -6.36 5.06 -4.91
C PRO A 69 -7.12 5.00 -3.59
N ALA A 70 -7.34 3.80 -3.04
CA ALA A 70 -8.05 3.63 -1.77
C ALA A 70 -7.21 4.15 -0.58
N TYR A 71 -5.91 4.34 -0.76
CA TYR A 71 -4.96 4.82 0.25
C TYR A 71 -4.49 6.26 0.00
N ALA A 72 -4.93 6.91 -1.08
CA ALA A 72 -4.44 8.23 -1.45
C ALA A 72 -4.78 9.31 -0.41
N GLY A 73 -5.98 9.27 0.20
CA GLY A 73 -6.39 10.17 1.28
C GLY A 73 -6.52 11.66 0.93
N SER A 74 -6.00 12.12 -0.23
CA SER A 74 -5.98 13.52 -0.66
C SER A 74 -6.01 13.65 -2.18
N ALA A 75 -6.39 14.83 -2.68
CA ALA A 75 -6.36 15.13 -4.11
C ALA A 75 -4.94 15.10 -4.70
N ALA A 76 -3.93 15.55 -3.95
CA ALA A 76 -2.53 15.51 -4.37
C ALA A 76 -2.03 14.07 -4.56
N ALA A 77 -2.43 13.17 -3.67
CA ALA A 77 -2.12 11.75 -3.80
C ALA A 77 -2.85 11.12 -4.99
N ILE A 78 -4.14 11.42 -5.21
CA ILE A 78 -4.87 10.95 -6.40
C ILE A 78 -4.15 11.41 -7.69
N ALA A 79 -3.70 12.68 -7.74
CA ALA A 79 -2.93 13.19 -8.86
C ALA A 79 -1.62 12.42 -9.06
N ALA A 80 -0.85 12.15 -7.99
CA ALA A 80 0.38 11.36 -8.08
C ALA A 80 0.14 9.92 -8.58
N TRP A 81 -0.96 9.26 -8.17
CA TRP A 81 -1.31 7.94 -8.73
C TRP A 81 -1.73 8.00 -10.20
N ARG A 82 -2.39 9.08 -10.62
CA ARG A 82 -2.68 9.29 -12.04
C ARG A 82 -1.39 9.54 -12.84
N ASP A 83 -0.48 10.33 -12.29
CA ASP A 83 0.84 10.62 -12.89
C ASP A 83 1.76 9.39 -12.95
N LEU A 84 1.58 8.43 -12.03
CA LEU A 84 2.21 7.12 -12.14
C LEU A 84 1.85 6.40 -13.45
N VAL A 85 0.59 6.45 -13.88
CA VAL A 85 0.16 5.87 -15.16
C VAL A 85 0.73 6.67 -16.34
N VAL A 86 0.84 7.99 -16.20
CA VAL A 86 1.51 8.84 -17.19
C VAL A 86 2.99 8.48 -17.35
N ALA A 87 3.67 8.11 -16.27
CA ALA A 87 5.10 7.78 -16.29
C ALA A 87 5.43 6.46 -17.02
N ILE A 88 4.44 5.60 -17.28
CA ILE A 88 4.64 4.33 -17.98
C ILE A 88 4.73 4.60 -19.49
N GLU A 89 5.92 4.46 -20.07
CA GLU A 89 6.08 4.56 -21.52
C GLU A 89 5.46 3.34 -22.24
N PRO A 90 4.61 3.54 -23.26
CA PRO A 90 4.17 2.44 -24.12
C PRO A 90 5.40 1.73 -24.70
N GLY A 91 5.47 0.42 -24.55
CA GLY A 91 6.60 -0.36 -25.02
C GLY A 91 7.51 -0.86 -23.89
N ALA A 92 7.56 -0.15 -22.76
CA ALA A 92 8.56 -0.36 -21.71
C ALA A 92 8.46 -1.75 -21.05
N ASP A 93 9.62 -2.30 -20.67
CA ASP A 93 9.70 -3.47 -19.79
C ASP A 93 9.53 -3.03 -18.34
N LEU A 94 8.44 -3.47 -17.71
CA LEU A 94 8.10 -3.06 -16.35
C LEU A 94 8.70 -3.98 -15.27
N THR A 95 9.43 -5.02 -15.66
CA THR A 95 9.98 -6.02 -14.74
C THR A 95 10.92 -5.40 -13.71
N LEU A 96 11.99 -4.72 -14.17
CA LEU A 96 13.00 -4.14 -13.26
C LEU A 96 12.44 -3.01 -12.38
N PRO A 97 11.60 -2.08 -12.88
CA PRO A 97 10.92 -1.11 -12.03
C PRO A 97 10.12 -1.74 -10.88
N LEU A 98 9.39 -2.83 -11.14
CA LEU A 98 8.60 -3.50 -10.10
C LEU A 98 9.49 -4.18 -9.04
N TYR A 99 10.63 -4.75 -9.43
CA TYR A 99 11.63 -5.22 -8.47
C TYR A 99 12.25 -4.06 -7.67
N GLY A 100 12.57 -2.95 -8.31
CA GLY A 100 13.10 -1.76 -7.63
C GLY A 100 12.14 -1.20 -6.59
N PHE A 101 10.83 -1.21 -6.89
CA PHE A 101 9.79 -0.81 -5.95
C PHE A 101 9.63 -1.79 -4.79
N LEU A 102 9.69 -3.10 -5.06
CA LEU A 102 9.72 -4.13 -4.03
C LEU A 102 10.87 -3.89 -3.05
N LEU A 103 12.09 -3.68 -3.56
CA LEU A 103 13.28 -3.47 -2.75
C LEU A 103 13.18 -2.22 -1.88
N MET A 104 12.59 -1.13 -2.39
CA MET A 104 12.33 0.07 -1.59
C MET A 104 11.40 -0.24 -0.40
N MET A 105 10.32 -0.99 -0.65
CA MET A 105 9.36 -1.35 0.42
C MET A 105 9.93 -2.34 1.45
N LEU A 106 11.06 -3.01 1.20
CA LEU A 106 11.73 -3.82 2.21
C LEU A 106 12.29 -2.97 3.36
N VAL A 107 12.63 -1.71 3.08
CA VAL A 107 13.10 -0.75 4.06
C VAL A 107 11.90 -0.30 4.90
N PRO A 108 11.95 -0.48 6.24
CA PRO A 108 10.86 -0.03 7.10
C PRO A 108 10.63 1.48 6.95
N PRO A 109 9.37 1.94 6.96
CA PRO A 109 9.07 3.38 6.94
C PRO A 109 9.34 4.06 8.29
N ARG A 110 9.78 3.31 9.29
CA ARG A 110 10.02 3.75 10.67
C ARG A 110 11.44 3.39 11.10
N ASP A 111 12.08 4.33 11.78
CA ASP A 111 13.48 4.20 12.22
C ASP A 111 13.65 3.31 13.46
N ASP A 112 12.57 3.06 14.21
CA ASP A 112 12.57 2.18 15.38
C ASP A 112 12.51 0.69 15.02
N ILE A 113 12.38 0.36 13.73
CA ILE A 113 12.40 -1.02 13.24
C ILE A 113 13.74 -1.27 12.57
N ASP A 114 14.58 -2.07 13.23
CA ASP A 114 15.87 -2.48 12.69
C ASP A 114 15.67 -3.35 11.43
N PRO A 115 16.17 -2.92 10.25
CA PRO A 115 16.22 -3.76 9.06
C PRO A 115 17.26 -4.85 9.29
N SER A 116 16.85 -5.91 10.00
CA SER A 116 17.69 -7.07 10.24
C SER A 116 18.24 -7.67 8.93
N ASP A 117 19.21 -8.58 9.03
CA ASP A 117 19.82 -9.32 7.90
C ASP A 117 18.79 -9.93 6.92
N ILE A 118 17.54 -10.11 7.37
CA ILE A 118 16.40 -10.53 6.54
C ILE A 118 16.20 -9.65 5.31
N THR A 119 16.35 -8.32 5.42
CA THR A 119 16.17 -7.42 4.25
C THR A 119 17.21 -7.69 3.17
N GLY A 120 18.47 -7.93 3.55
CA GLY A 120 19.55 -8.33 2.64
C GLY A 120 19.30 -9.69 2.01
N ARG A 121 18.81 -10.66 2.79
CA ARG A 121 18.46 -12.01 2.30
C ARG A 121 17.29 -11.98 1.32
N LEU A 122 16.22 -11.24 1.62
CA LEU A 122 15.09 -11.02 0.71
C LEU A 122 15.55 -10.35 -0.58
N SER A 123 16.34 -9.27 -0.46
CA SER A 123 16.89 -8.56 -1.61
C SER A 123 17.69 -9.49 -2.52
N LYS A 124 18.54 -10.34 -1.94
CA LYS A 124 19.36 -11.30 -2.68
C LYS A 124 18.52 -12.33 -3.43
N LEU A 125 17.43 -12.84 -2.83
CA LEU A 125 16.55 -13.79 -3.53
C LEU A 125 15.86 -13.14 -4.73
N HIS A 126 15.37 -11.90 -4.57
CA HIS A 126 14.74 -11.15 -5.67
C HIS A 126 15.73 -10.72 -6.75
N GLN A 127 16.96 -10.33 -6.39
CA GLN A 127 18.02 -10.02 -7.35
C GLN A 127 18.39 -11.23 -8.20
N ARG A 128 18.58 -12.41 -7.59
CA ARG A 128 18.82 -13.67 -8.32
C ARG A 128 17.69 -14.00 -9.30
N LEU A 129 16.45 -13.85 -8.84
CA LEU A 129 15.27 -14.06 -9.70
C LEU A 129 15.23 -13.07 -10.87
N SER A 130 15.53 -11.79 -10.63
CA SER A 130 15.60 -10.76 -11.68
C SER A 130 16.75 -11.00 -12.68
N ALA A 131 17.82 -11.67 -12.26
CA ALA A 131 18.92 -12.10 -13.11
C ALA A 131 18.61 -13.40 -13.90
N GLY A 132 17.40 -13.96 -13.75
CA GLY A 132 16.97 -15.17 -14.44
C GLY A 132 17.40 -16.48 -13.77
N GLU A 133 17.92 -16.43 -12.54
CA GLU A 133 18.24 -17.65 -11.78
C GLU A 133 16.98 -18.36 -11.30
N VAL A 134 17.05 -19.70 -11.29
CA VAL A 134 16.02 -20.53 -10.66
C VAL A 134 16.32 -20.60 -9.16
N VAL A 135 15.50 -19.91 -8.37
CA VAL A 135 15.54 -19.96 -6.91
C VAL A 135 14.59 -21.05 -6.41
N ALA A 136 15.09 -21.96 -5.56
CA ALA A 136 14.30 -23.10 -5.13
C ALA A 136 13.13 -22.67 -4.21
N ARG A 137 11.97 -23.34 -4.34
CA ARG A 137 10.80 -23.12 -3.47
C ARG A 137 11.15 -23.26 -1.97
N ALA A 138 12.09 -24.15 -1.65
CA ALA A 138 12.54 -24.37 -0.27
C ALA A 138 13.25 -23.14 0.32
N GLU A 139 13.99 -22.37 -0.48
CA GLU A 139 14.68 -21.16 -0.02
C GLU A 139 13.65 -20.08 0.38
N TRP A 140 12.63 -19.86 -0.45
CA TRP A 140 11.52 -18.97 -0.14
C TRP A 140 10.74 -19.39 1.11
N ALA A 141 10.38 -20.67 1.18
CA ALA A 141 9.63 -21.22 2.31
C ALA A 141 10.42 -21.14 3.62
N SER A 142 11.74 -21.38 3.59
CA SER A 142 12.60 -21.29 4.76
C SER A 142 12.63 -19.87 5.33
N LEU A 143 12.85 -18.86 4.49
CA LEU A 143 12.90 -17.47 4.94
C LEU A 143 11.55 -16.97 5.47
N ARG A 144 10.45 -17.39 4.83
CA ARG A 144 9.10 -17.06 5.28
C ARG A 144 8.80 -17.67 6.65
N ASN A 145 9.13 -18.94 6.88
CA ASN A 145 8.89 -19.59 8.18
C ASN A 145 9.70 -18.94 9.30
N GLU A 146 10.94 -18.55 9.00
CA GLU A 146 11.79 -17.79 9.94
C GLU A 146 11.17 -16.43 10.29
N LEU A 147 10.66 -15.70 9.29
CA LEU A 147 9.97 -14.43 9.50
C LEU A 147 8.75 -14.55 10.41
N VAL A 148 7.92 -15.58 10.21
CA VAL A 148 6.76 -15.85 11.07
C VAL A 148 7.21 -16.14 12.51
N ALA A 149 8.21 -17.01 12.69
CA ALA A 149 8.73 -17.35 14.01
C ALA A 149 9.32 -16.12 14.73
N LEU A 150 10.13 -15.32 14.04
CA LEU A 150 10.73 -14.10 14.60
C LEU A 150 9.68 -13.05 14.98
N SER A 151 8.61 -12.92 14.18
CA SER A 151 7.50 -12.01 14.49
C SER A 151 6.77 -12.44 15.77
N GLU A 152 6.49 -13.73 15.93
CA GLU A 152 5.81 -14.27 17.12
C GLU A 152 6.68 -14.25 18.38
N GLU A 153 8.00 -14.42 18.23
CA GLU A 153 8.94 -14.34 19.36
C GLU A 153 9.10 -12.89 19.87
N LYS A 154 9.25 -11.92 18.96
CA LYS A 154 9.60 -10.54 19.33
C LYS A 154 8.42 -9.72 19.81
N PHE A 155 7.20 -10.01 19.36
CA PHE A 155 6.07 -9.11 19.54
C PHE A 155 4.83 -9.84 20.07
N ALA A 156 4.13 -9.19 20.99
CA ALA A 156 2.86 -9.67 21.50
C ALA A 156 1.76 -9.64 20.42
N PRO A 157 0.68 -10.44 20.56
CA PRO A 157 -0.51 -10.30 19.73
C PRO A 157 -1.03 -8.85 19.74
N GLY A 158 -1.30 -8.29 18.56
CA GLY A 158 -1.80 -6.92 18.41
C GLY A 158 -0.73 -5.82 18.32
N ASP A 159 0.55 -6.14 18.53
CA ASP A 159 1.64 -5.19 18.31
C ASP A 159 1.75 -4.82 16.82
N ARG A 160 1.54 -3.55 16.51
CA ARG A 160 1.52 -3.06 15.13
C ARG A 160 2.88 -3.15 14.43
N ARG A 161 3.99 -3.27 15.16
CA ARG A 161 5.32 -3.52 14.56
C ARG A 161 5.40 -4.85 13.83
N LYS A 162 4.51 -5.82 14.16
CA LYS A 162 4.36 -7.07 13.38
C LYS A 162 4.02 -6.81 11.91
N LEU A 163 3.43 -5.65 11.56
CA LEU A 163 3.13 -5.31 10.17
C LEU A 163 4.38 -5.26 9.29
N GLN A 164 5.56 -4.91 9.84
CA GLN A 164 6.79 -4.92 9.04
C GLN A 164 7.21 -6.35 8.70
N TYR A 165 7.01 -7.27 9.63
CA TYR A 165 7.21 -8.69 9.37
C TYR A 165 6.21 -9.22 8.35
N SER A 166 4.97 -8.70 8.32
CA SER A 166 4.02 -9.00 7.23
C SER A 166 4.47 -8.46 5.87
N VAL A 167 5.13 -7.29 5.81
CA VAL A 167 5.75 -6.79 4.56
C VAL A 167 6.85 -7.75 4.10
N TRP A 168 7.75 -8.15 5.00
CA TRP A 168 8.83 -9.08 4.69
C TRP A 168 8.33 -10.48 4.33
N GLU A 169 7.26 -10.96 4.98
CA GLU A 169 6.63 -12.24 4.68
C GLU A 169 6.00 -12.24 3.28
N ALA A 170 5.30 -11.16 2.92
CA ALA A 170 4.77 -10.97 1.57
C ALA A 170 5.90 -10.96 0.53
N ALA A 171 7.02 -10.31 0.85
CA ALA A 171 8.22 -10.31 0.01
C ALA A 171 8.95 -11.66 -0.04
N ALA A 172 8.66 -12.61 0.86
CA ALA A 172 9.24 -13.96 0.85
C ALA A 172 8.55 -14.89 -0.18
N TRP A 173 7.98 -14.30 -1.23
CA TRP A 173 7.44 -14.96 -2.40
C TRP A 173 8.05 -14.37 -3.67
N PRO A 174 8.26 -15.18 -4.72
CA PRO A 174 8.78 -14.67 -5.98
C PRO A 174 7.73 -13.80 -6.70
N LEU A 175 8.12 -12.58 -7.09
CA LEU A 175 7.25 -11.61 -7.78
C LEU A 175 6.66 -12.19 -9.09
N SER A 176 7.41 -13.03 -9.79
CA SER A 176 7.02 -13.62 -11.06
C SER A 176 5.87 -14.64 -10.98
N SER A 177 5.60 -15.23 -9.81
CA SER A 177 4.50 -16.20 -9.63
C SER A 177 3.43 -15.73 -8.65
N SER A 178 3.62 -14.59 -8.00
CA SER A 178 2.75 -14.10 -6.93
C SER A 178 2.45 -12.61 -7.16
N PRO A 179 1.47 -12.28 -8.01
CA PRO A 179 1.22 -10.88 -8.39
C PRO A 179 0.71 -10.01 -7.23
N SER A 180 0.13 -10.61 -6.19
CA SER A 180 -0.42 -9.89 -5.04
C SER A 180 0.62 -9.41 -4.02
N ILE A 181 1.90 -9.79 -4.16
CA ILE A 181 2.91 -9.47 -3.12
C ILE A 181 3.08 -7.96 -2.95
N LEU A 182 3.12 -7.20 -4.05
CA LEU A 182 3.28 -5.75 -3.99
C LEU A 182 2.10 -5.09 -3.31
N VAL A 183 0.88 -5.60 -3.53
CA VAL A 183 -0.32 -5.10 -2.83
C VAL A 183 -0.22 -5.37 -1.33
N GLN A 184 0.15 -6.58 -0.93
CA GLN A 184 0.26 -6.92 0.50
C GLN A 184 1.35 -6.09 1.19
N MET A 185 2.51 -5.94 0.54
CA MET A 185 3.58 -5.07 1.01
C MET A 185 3.10 -3.63 1.13
N PHE A 186 2.50 -3.08 0.07
CA PHE A 186 2.04 -1.69 0.03
C PHE A 186 1.00 -1.38 1.13
N ARG A 187 0.04 -2.28 1.35
CA ARG A 187 -0.98 -2.12 2.40
C ARG A 187 -0.37 -2.10 3.80
N SER A 188 0.49 -3.08 4.12
CA SER A 188 1.13 -3.17 5.43
C SER A 188 2.11 -2.03 5.67
N TRP A 189 2.89 -1.66 4.64
CA TRP A 189 3.80 -0.51 4.67
C TRP A 189 3.06 0.83 4.84
N GLY A 190 1.91 0.98 4.18
CA GLY A 190 1.02 2.13 4.34
C GLY A 190 0.48 2.25 5.77
N ILE A 191 0.00 1.15 6.37
CA ILE A 191 -0.47 1.18 7.76
C ILE A 191 0.68 1.50 8.72
N LEU A 192 1.88 0.96 8.51
CA LEU A 192 3.05 1.31 9.33
C LEU A 192 3.41 2.80 9.26
N SER A 193 3.22 3.40 8.09
CA SER A 193 3.48 4.82 7.85
C SER A 193 2.49 5.74 8.59
N GLU A 194 1.32 5.23 8.99
CA GLU A 194 0.34 5.95 9.82
C GLU A 194 0.75 6.01 11.29
N LEU A 195 1.69 5.17 11.73
CA LEU A 195 2.02 5.01 13.14
C LEU A 195 3.07 6.01 13.65
N VAL A 196 3.24 7.14 12.96
CA VAL A 196 4.24 8.16 13.32
C VAL A 196 4.14 8.49 14.81
N PRO A 197 5.24 8.37 15.58
CA PRO A 197 5.26 8.80 16.97
C PRO A 197 4.84 10.26 17.07
N ASP A 198 3.79 10.53 17.81
CA ASP A 198 3.28 11.88 18.01
C ASP A 198 3.66 12.34 19.43
N PRO A 199 4.59 13.30 19.57
CA PRO A 199 5.03 13.76 20.89
C PRO A 199 3.91 14.44 21.68
N GLU A 200 2.81 14.85 21.04
CA GLU A 200 1.64 15.45 21.68
C GLU A 200 0.55 14.43 22.02
N TRP A 201 0.73 13.15 21.67
CA TRP A 201 -0.21 12.06 21.96
C TRP A 201 0.49 10.96 22.77
N SER A 202 0.21 10.88 24.06
CA SER A 202 0.85 9.93 24.96
C SER A 202 0.14 8.57 25.01
N ASP A 203 0.84 7.53 25.49
CA ASP A 203 0.22 6.24 25.80
C ASP A 203 -0.95 6.35 26.79
N ALA A 204 -0.88 7.34 27.70
CA ALA A 204 -1.97 7.63 28.64
C ALA A 204 -3.20 8.21 27.91
N ASP A 205 -2.98 9.05 26.89
CA ASP A 205 -4.07 9.57 26.05
C ASP A 205 -4.70 8.46 25.22
N GLU A 206 -3.89 7.56 24.65
CA GLU A 206 -4.37 6.40 23.90
C GLU A 206 -5.22 5.48 24.79
N ALA A 207 -4.71 5.14 25.99
CA ALA A 207 -5.42 4.32 26.97
C ALA A 207 -6.74 4.98 27.44
N ARG A 208 -6.73 6.29 27.68
CA ARG A 208 -7.94 7.02 28.09
C ARG A 208 -8.96 7.08 26.96
N LYS A 209 -8.52 7.33 25.72
CA LYS A 209 -9.37 7.34 24.53
C LYS A 209 -10.03 5.97 24.33
N ASP A 210 -9.26 4.87 24.41
CA ASP A 210 -9.80 3.51 24.29
C ASP A 210 -10.80 3.18 25.40
N GLN A 211 -10.50 3.57 26.64
CA GLN A 211 -11.41 3.40 27.77
C GLN A 211 -12.75 4.11 27.50
N VAL A 212 -12.71 5.39 27.16
CA VAL A 212 -13.90 6.22 26.98
C VAL A 212 -14.74 5.74 25.79
N LEU A 213 -14.10 5.39 24.67
CA LEU A 213 -14.80 4.84 23.51
C LEU A 213 -15.44 3.48 23.82
N ASN A 214 -14.79 2.63 24.62
CA ASN A 214 -15.38 1.38 25.08
C ASN A 214 -16.58 1.63 26.02
N GLU A 215 -16.50 2.58 26.94
CA GLU A 215 -17.63 2.97 27.79
C GLU A 215 -18.82 3.44 26.95
N ILE A 216 -18.59 4.34 25.98
CA ILE A 216 -19.62 4.78 25.03
C ILE A 216 -20.18 3.59 24.25
N TRP A 217 -19.33 2.67 23.78
CA TRP A 217 -19.76 1.47 23.06
C TRP A 217 -20.70 0.58 23.87
N GLN A 218 -20.42 0.38 25.16
CA GLN A 218 -21.27 -0.40 26.07
C GLN A 218 -22.59 0.33 26.35
N GLU A 219 -22.55 1.63 26.63
CA GLU A 219 -23.77 2.43 26.87
C GLU A 219 -24.71 2.46 25.67
N GLN A 220 -24.15 2.46 24.45
CA GLN A 220 -24.93 2.45 23.22
C GLN A 220 -25.36 1.04 22.78
N ALA A 221 -25.13 0.00 23.60
CA ALA A 221 -25.57 -1.36 23.29
C ALA A 221 -27.11 -1.47 23.05
N PRO A 222 -27.99 -0.81 23.83
CA PRO A 222 -29.43 -0.83 23.57
C PRO A 222 -29.79 -0.19 22.22
N ALA A 223 -29.24 1.00 21.93
CA ALA A 223 -29.46 1.71 20.66
C ALA A 223 -28.99 0.86 19.47
N ARG A 224 -27.80 0.27 19.54
CA ARG A 224 -27.29 -0.67 18.53
C ARG A 224 -28.19 -1.89 18.35
N THR A 225 -28.71 -2.45 19.44
CA THR A 225 -29.64 -3.60 19.40
C THR A 225 -30.96 -3.24 18.75
N ALA A 226 -31.41 -1.99 18.88
CA ALA A 226 -32.58 -1.44 18.20
C ALA A 226 -32.32 -1.09 16.72
N GLY A 227 -31.10 -1.31 16.20
CA GLY A 227 -30.74 -1.00 14.82
C GLY A 227 -30.31 0.45 14.57
N GLU A 228 -30.13 1.25 15.63
CA GLU A 228 -29.64 2.62 15.52
C GLU A 228 -28.13 2.65 15.24
N ARG A 229 -27.66 3.77 14.70
CA ARG A 229 -26.25 4.03 14.40
C ARG A 229 -25.75 5.23 15.23
N PRO A 230 -25.29 4.99 16.47
CA PRO A 230 -24.78 6.06 17.33
C PRO A 230 -23.64 6.83 16.67
N ASN A 231 -23.64 8.15 16.82
CA ASN A 231 -22.55 9.01 16.35
C ASN A 231 -21.42 9.05 17.39
N TYR A 232 -20.55 8.02 17.36
CA TYR A 232 -19.45 7.87 18.32
C TYR A 232 -18.51 9.08 18.41
N PRO A 233 -18.07 9.70 17.30
CA PRO A 233 -17.27 10.93 17.37
C PRO A 233 -17.96 12.04 18.17
N ALA A 234 -19.24 12.31 17.90
CA ALA A 234 -19.97 13.35 18.63
C ALA A 234 -20.15 13.03 20.12
N LEU A 235 -20.42 11.76 20.45
CA LEU A 235 -20.52 11.29 21.84
C LEU A 235 -19.18 11.40 22.58
N PHE A 236 -18.07 11.12 21.89
CA PHE A 236 -16.73 11.26 22.44
C PHE A 236 -16.38 12.73 22.71
N SER A 237 -16.59 13.61 21.72
CA SER A 237 -16.32 15.04 21.86
C SER A 237 -17.20 15.71 22.93
N ALA A 238 -18.43 15.23 23.14
CA ALA A 238 -19.29 15.73 24.20
C ALA A 238 -18.83 15.29 25.61
N ARG A 239 -18.21 14.11 25.72
CA ARG A 239 -17.78 13.53 26.99
C ARG A 239 -16.39 14.00 27.42
N GLU A 240 -15.46 14.06 26.49
CA GLU A 240 -14.05 14.40 26.72
C GLU A 240 -13.57 15.40 25.66
N PRO A 241 -14.01 16.66 25.71
CA PRO A 241 -13.76 17.64 24.65
C PRO A 241 -12.27 17.90 24.40
N ASP A 242 -11.47 18.01 25.47
CA ASP A 242 -10.03 18.27 25.36
C ASP A 242 -9.27 17.05 24.79
N LEU A 243 -9.64 15.84 25.20
CA LEU A 243 -9.05 14.61 24.66
C LEU A 243 -9.46 14.40 23.20
N ALA A 244 -10.72 14.69 22.86
CA ALA A 244 -11.23 14.61 21.49
C ALA A 244 -10.51 15.60 20.57
N GLY A 245 -10.32 16.86 20.99
CA GLY A 245 -9.56 17.84 20.22
C GLY A 245 -8.11 17.41 19.97
N ARG A 246 -7.44 16.86 21.00
CA ARG A 246 -6.08 16.30 20.84
C ARG A 246 -6.06 15.05 19.94
N PHE A 247 -7.07 14.19 20.04
CA PHE A 247 -7.20 13.01 19.19
C PHE A 247 -7.42 13.38 17.72
N GLU A 248 -8.24 14.39 17.44
CA GLU A 248 -8.44 14.92 16.08
C GLU A 248 -7.13 15.50 15.51
N ALA A 249 -6.39 16.26 16.30
CA ALA A 249 -5.07 16.77 15.90
C ALA A 249 -4.06 15.63 15.64
N HIS A 250 -4.04 14.63 16.51
CA HIS A 250 -3.24 13.42 16.35
C HIS A 250 -3.59 12.69 15.04
N LEU A 251 -4.87 12.43 14.80
CA LEU A 251 -5.36 11.80 13.56
C LEU A 251 -4.99 12.62 12.32
N PHE A 252 -5.10 13.95 12.38
CA PHE A 252 -4.72 14.82 11.27
C PHE A 252 -3.23 14.67 10.93
N ARG A 253 -2.34 14.69 11.95
CA ARG A 253 -0.89 14.49 11.77
C ARG A 253 -0.56 13.10 11.23
N ALA A 254 -1.18 12.06 11.79
CA ALA A 254 -1.00 10.68 11.33
C ALA A 254 -1.41 10.52 9.85
N ASN A 255 -2.56 11.07 9.47
CA ASN A 255 -3.04 11.04 8.08
C ASN A 255 -2.14 11.85 7.13
N ALA A 256 -1.63 13.01 7.56
CA ALA A 256 -0.72 13.82 6.77
C ALA A 256 0.62 13.10 6.52
N GLY A 257 1.20 12.50 7.57
CA GLY A 257 2.42 11.70 7.47
C GLY A 257 2.25 10.48 6.54
N ALA A 258 1.14 9.76 6.70
CA ALA A 258 0.81 8.63 5.84
C ALA A 258 0.60 9.03 4.38
N THR A 259 -0.08 10.14 4.13
CA THR A 259 -0.26 10.69 2.78
C THR A 259 1.08 11.05 2.15
N ALA A 260 1.99 11.69 2.90
CA ALA A 260 3.32 12.04 2.40
C ALA A 260 4.14 10.80 2.01
N ARG A 261 4.15 9.77 2.87
CA ARG A 261 4.83 8.49 2.59
C ARG A 261 4.22 7.74 1.41
N TRP A 262 2.90 7.76 1.29
CA TRP A 262 2.20 7.20 0.14
C TRP A 262 2.63 7.91 -1.15
N ILE A 263 2.68 9.25 -1.15
CA ILE A 263 3.11 10.05 -2.32
C ILE A 263 4.56 9.74 -2.68
N GLU A 264 5.44 9.64 -1.68
CA GLU A 264 6.84 9.24 -1.84
C GLU A 264 6.95 7.88 -2.55
N ALA A 265 6.20 6.87 -2.09
CA ALA A 265 6.22 5.54 -2.68
C ALA A 265 5.72 5.55 -4.14
N VAL A 266 4.62 6.24 -4.43
CA VAL A 266 4.05 6.34 -5.77
C VAL A 266 5.01 7.09 -6.72
N ASN A 267 5.58 8.20 -6.27
CA ASN A 267 6.56 8.97 -7.04
C ASN A 267 7.85 8.18 -7.28
N TYR A 268 8.29 7.38 -6.32
CA TYR A 268 9.45 6.50 -6.49
C TYR A 268 9.18 5.46 -7.59
N LEU A 269 8.01 4.83 -7.62
CA LEU A 269 7.65 3.90 -8.69
C LEU A 269 7.56 4.62 -10.06
N ALA A 270 6.96 5.82 -10.11
CA ALA A 270 6.91 6.63 -11.33
C ALA A 270 8.33 7.00 -11.83
N MET A 271 9.23 7.38 -10.92
CA MET A 271 10.63 7.62 -11.23
C MET A 271 11.31 6.38 -11.82
N LEU A 272 11.02 5.18 -11.29
CA LEU A 272 11.58 3.94 -11.85
C LEU A 272 11.09 3.66 -13.28
N PHE A 273 9.85 4.00 -13.61
CA PHE A 273 9.35 3.88 -14.99
C PHE A 273 10.02 4.87 -15.95
N THR A 274 10.20 6.13 -15.53
CA THR A 274 10.83 7.16 -16.38
C THR A 274 12.32 6.95 -16.61
N ARG A 275 13.07 6.44 -15.62
CA ARG A 275 14.53 6.24 -15.75
C ARG A 275 14.93 5.20 -16.79
N GLN A 276 14.06 4.25 -17.12
CA GLN A 276 14.36 3.26 -18.15
C GLN A 276 14.40 3.85 -19.57
N GLY A 277 13.58 4.86 -19.85
CA GLY A 277 13.54 5.52 -21.17
C GLY A 277 14.80 6.32 -21.54
N VAL A 278 15.69 6.60 -20.58
CA VAL A 278 16.93 7.36 -20.81
C VAL A 278 18.11 6.43 -21.14
N THR A 279 18.12 5.21 -20.62
CA THR A 279 19.21 4.24 -20.82
C THR A 279 19.18 3.53 -22.19
N ASP A 280 18.03 3.49 -22.85
CA ASP A 280 17.88 2.83 -24.17
C ASP A 280 18.19 3.76 -25.36
N GLN A 281 18.75 4.96 -25.11
CA GLN A 281 19.16 5.94 -26.14
C GLN A 281 20.69 6.15 -26.24
N VAL A 282 21.52 5.24 -25.70
CA VAL A 282 22.99 5.28 -25.82
C VAL A 282 23.54 4.04 -26.51
#